data_AF-A4CN29-F1
#
_entry.id   AF-A4CN29-F1
#
_cell.length_a   1.000
_cell.length_b   1.000
_cell.length_c   1.000
_cell.angle_alpha   90.00
_cell.angle_beta   90.00
_cell.angle_gamma   90.00
#
_symmetry.space_group_name_H-M   'P 1'
#
loop_
_entity.id
_entity.type
_entity.pdbx_description
1 polymer ?
#
loop_
_entity_poly.entity_id
_entity_poly.type
_entity_poly.pdbx_seq_one_letter_code
_entity_poly.pdbx_strand_id
1 'polypeptide(L)'
;MENASKFWIQLLVYPKEFFKSHVLENKLKYFNFAIVVFCLGYGIDRLEKQLVKFEIRGILDKLEFINTWTGFWLVSLAIGAIGGYILYLIGGWFYNVRVKWSAGEGNLEKSRALYLYSNFFISLFIILDSLIETIIYPIPYDPYSYLQSFEIIAIPLLFFFIFHSIYISYAGVTTITDVKKGRAIIWFLVLPILVYLVVYIALISILYSYF
;
A
#
# COMPACT_ATOMS: atom_id res chain seq x y z
N MET A 1 -4.64 -22.07 -19.36
CA MET A 1 -3.90 -20.88 -18.89
C MET A 1 -4.81 -20.14 -17.91
N GLU A 2 -4.34 -19.84 -16.70
CA GLU A 2 -5.13 -19.06 -15.76
C GLU A 2 -5.13 -17.59 -16.20
N ASN A 3 -6.32 -17.01 -16.36
CA ASN A 3 -6.46 -15.61 -16.76
C ASN A 3 -5.95 -14.69 -15.63
N ALA A 4 -5.13 -13.68 -15.97
CA ALA A 4 -4.60 -12.70 -15.02
C ALA A 4 -5.71 -12.02 -14.19
N SER A 5 -6.87 -11.74 -14.80
CA SER A 5 -8.01 -11.16 -14.09
C SER A 5 -8.51 -12.08 -12.98
N LYS A 6 -8.63 -13.39 -13.25
CA LYS A 6 -9.07 -14.39 -12.27
C LYS A 6 -8.10 -14.46 -11.09
N PHE A 7 -6.80 -14.38 -11.35
CA PHE A 7 -5.77 -14.38 -10.30
C PHE A 7 -5.94 -13.21 -9.33
N TRP A 8 -6.07 -11.98 -9.84
CA TRP A 8 -6.23 -10.78 -9.00
C TRP A 8 -7.59 -10.72 -8.32
N ILE A 9 -8.68 -11.10 -9.00
CA ILE A 9 -10.01 -11.20 -8.39
C ILE A 9 -10.01 -12.21 -7.24
N GLN A 10 -9.30 -13.34 -7.39
CA GLN A 10 -9.18 -14.32 -6.31
C GLN A 10 -8.45 -13.74 -5.11
N LEU A 11 -7.35 -13.00 -5.30
CA LEU A 11 -6.68 -12.29 -4.21
C LEU A 11 -7.62 -11.28 -3.51
N LEU A 12 -8.39 -10.53 -4.29
CA LEU A 12 -9.29 -9.50 -3.78
C LEU A 12 -10.46 -10.08 -2.99
N VAL A 13 -11.13 -11.10 -3.52
CA VAL A 13 -12.41 -11.57 -2.99
C VAL A 13 -12.25 -12.84 -2.13
N TYR A 14 -11.32 -13.72 -2.50
CA TYR A 14 -11.11 -15.04 -1.90
C TYR A 14 -9.65 -15.26 -1.47
N PRO A 15 -9.11 -14.43 -0.55
CA PRO A 15 -7.69 -14.43 -0.25
C PRO A 15 -7.19 -15.76 0.32
N LYS A 16 -8.00 -16.50 1.09
CA LYS A 16 -7.57 -17.80 1.64
C LYS A 16 -7.30 -18.80 0.52
N GLU A 17 -8.22 -18.89 -0.43
CA GLU A 17 -8.15 -19.75 -1.61
C GLU A 17 -6.98 -19.34 -2.50
N PHE A 18 -6.76 -18.04 -2.67
CA PHE A 18 -5.61 -17.49 -3.37
C PHE A 18 -4.29 -17.96 -2.76
N PHE A 19 -4.09 -17.73 -1.46
CA PHE A 19 -2.82 -18.05 -0.81
C PHE A 19 -2.57 -19.56 -0.77
N LYS A 20 -3.61 -20.37 -0.57
CA LYS A 20 -3.52 -21.83 -0.64
C LYS A 20 -3.08 -22.31 -2.02
N SER A 21 -3.63 -21.73 -3.09
CA SER A 21 -3.38 -22.19 -4.47
C SER A 21 -2.07 -21.67 -5.07
N HIS A 22 -1.65 -20.46 -4.70
CA HIS A 22 -0.54 -19.77 -5.38
C HIS A 22 0.70 -19.57 -4.52
N VAL A 23 0.56 -19.50 -3.19
CA VAL A 23 1.71 -19.19 -2.30
C VAL A 23 2.16 -20.41 -1.52
N LEU A 24 1.23 -21.24 -1.03
CA LEU A 24 1.58 -22.46 -0.30
C LEU A 24 2.40 -23.44 -1.17
N GLU A 25 2.02 -23.58 -2.43
CA GLU A 25 2.69 -24.44 -3.43
C GLU A 25 3.93 -23.78 -4.07
N ASN A 26 4.37 -22.62 -3.56
CA ASN A 26 5.47 -21.82 -4.10
C ASN A 26 5.32 -21.43 -5.59
N LYS A 27 4.08 -21.26 -6.05
CA LYS A 27 3.73 -20.88 -7.44
C LYS A 27 3.44 -19.37 -7.51
N LEU A 28 4.46 -18.55 -7.22
CA LEU A 28 4.36 -17.09 -7.12
C LEU A 28 4.15 -16.41 -8.49
N LYS A 29 2.99 -16.63 -9.12
CA LYS A 29 2.62 -16.01 -10.39
C LYS A 29 2.50 -14.48 -10.25
N TYR A 30 2.90 -13.77 -11.30
CA TYR A 30 2.86 -12.31 -11.38
C TYR A 30 3.61 -11.58 -10.25
N PHE A 31 4.55 -12.25 -9.58
CA PHE A 31 5.30 -11.68 -8.47
C PHE A 31 6.08 -10.42 -8.85
N ASN A 32 6.78 -10.43 -9.99
CA ASN A 32 7.52 -9.27 -10.48
C ASN A 32 6.58 -8.08 -10.79
N PHE A 33 5.39 -8.36 -11.32
CA PHE A 33 4.39 -7.32 -11.54
C PHE A 33 3.89 -6.72 -10.21
N ALA A 34 3.62 -7.56 -9.22
CA ALA A 34 3.26 -7.08 -7.88
C ALA A 34 4.38 -6.24 -7.25
N ILE A 35 5.66 -6.60 -7.44
CA ILE A 35 6.80 -5.78 -6.99
C ILE A 35 6.79 -4.41 -7.66
N VAL A 36 6.61 -4.34 -8.97
CA VAL A 36 6.58 -3.06 -9.71
C VAL A 36 5.44 -2.18 -9.19
N VAL A 37 4.23 -2.74 -9.06
CA VAL A 37 3.05 -2.03 -8.52
C VAL A 37 3.33 -1.53 -7.11
N PHE A 38 3.87 -2.37 -6.24
CA PHE A 38 4.21 -1.99 -4.86
C PHE A 38 5.25 -0.85 -4.81
N CYS A 39 6.33 -0.96 -5.60
CA CYS A 39 7.39 0.02 -5.62
C CYS A 39 6.93 1.37 -6.18
N LEU A 40 6.17 1.37 -7.27
CA LEU A 40 5.64 2.60 -7.85
C LEU A 40 4.63 3.27 -6.91
N GLY A 41 3.70 2.51 -6.34
CA GLY A 41 2.75 3.03 -5.35
C GLY A 41 3.44 3.64 -4.12
N TYR A 42 4.54 3.02 -3.66
CA TYR A 42 5.36 3.62 -2.61
C TYR A 42 6.02 4.94 -3.04
N GLY A 43 6.56 4.99 -4.26
CA GLY A 43 7.19 6.19 -4.82
C GLY A 43 6.24 7.38 -4.87
N ILE A 44 5.03 7.16 -5.35
CA ILE A 44 3.93 8.13 -5.40
C ILE A 44 3.61 8.66 -3.99
N ASP A 45 3.26 7.77 -3.05
CA ASP A 45 2.93 8.14 -1.66
C ASP A 45 4.06 8.94 -0.97
N ARG A 46 5.32 8.61 -1.28
CA ARG A 46 6.46 9.36 -0.76
C ARG A 46 6.56 10.74 -1.40
N LEU A 47 6.39 10.85 -2.71
CA LEU A 47 6.56 12.12 -3.42
C LEU A 47 5.46 13.11 -3.07
N GLU A 48 4.19 12.68 -3.01
CA GLU A 48 3.07 13.51 -2.56
C GLU A 48 3.33 14.15 -1.19
N LYS A 49 3.81 13.34 -0.22
CA LYS A 49 4.20 13.84 1.10
C LYS A 49 5.35 14.85 1.04
N GLN A 50 6.29 14.68 0.12
CA GLN A 50 7.38 15.65 -0.06
C GLN A 50 6.90 16.95 -0.70
N LEU A 51 5.98 16.90 -1.67
CA LEU A 51 5.41 18.09 -2.30
C LEU A 51 4.74 18.99 -1.25
N VAL A 52 3.86 18.41 -0.42
CA VAL A 52 3.23 19.13 0.72
C VAL A 52 4.30 19.72 1.65
N LYS A 53 5.35 18.96 1.96
CA LYS A 53 6.42 19.40 2.85
C LYS A 53 7.28 20.52 2.25
N PHE A 54 7.50 20.50 0.94
CA PHE A 54 8.25 21.53 0.22
C PHE A 54 7.46 22.82 0.11
N GLU A 55 6.14 22.72 -0.07
CA GLU A 55 5.23 23.87 0.00
C GLU A 55 5.28 24.54 1.37
N ILE A 56 5.11 23.78 2.46
CA ILE A 56 5.19 24.31 3.83
C ILE A 56 6.53 25.01 4.12
N ARG A 57 7.60 24.61 3.43
CA ARG A 57 8.94 25.19 3.55
C ARG A 57 9.19 26.37 2.60
N GLY A 58 8.26 26.70 1.71
CA GLY A 58 8.41 27.75 0.70
C GLY A 58 9.55 27.47 -0.31
N ILE A 59 9.80 26.19 -0.62
CA ILE A 59 10.86 25.80 -1.57
C ILE A 59 10.34 25.05 -2.80
N LEU A 60 9.02 24.83 -2.91
CA LEU A 60 8.44 24.12 -4.04
C LEU A 60 8.70 24.85 -5.37
N ASP A 61 8.60 26.18 -5.37
CA ASP A 61 8.94 27.04 -6.51
C ASP A 61 10.41 26.92 -6.96
N LYS A 62 11.32 26.47 -6.08
CA LYS A 62 12.72 26.21 -6.46
C LYS A 62 12.92 24.83 -7.08
N LEU A 63 11.92 23.96 -6.94
CA LEU A 63 11.90 22.58 -7.39
C LEU A 63 10.78 22.39 -8.42
N GLU A 64 10.56 23.34 -9.34
CA GLU A 64 9.43 23.32 -10.27
C GLU A 64 9.29 21.99 -11.03
N PHE A 65 10.43 21.37 -11.40
CA PHE A 65 10.44 20.10 -12.14
C PHE A 65 9.63 19.01 -11.43
N ILE A 66 9.76 18.85 -10.11
CA ILE A 66 9.04 17.80 -9.38
C ILE A 66 7.54 18.08 -9.26
N ASN A 67 7.14 19.33 -9.45
CA ASN A 67 5.74 19.76 -9.53
C ASN A 67 5.26 19.90 -10.98
N THR A 68 5.85 19.13 -11.89
CA THR A 68 5.27 18.82 -13.22
C THR A 68 4.90 17.35 -13.25
N TRP A 69 3.86 16.96 -14.00
CA TRP A 69 3.49 15.54 -14.11
C TRP A 69 4.64 14.66 -14.61
N THR A 70 5.41 15.13 -15.59
CA THR A 70 6.58 14.40 -16.08
C THR A 70 7.63 14.20 -14.97
N GLY A 71 7.98 15.26 -14.24
CA GLY A 71 8.95 15.14 -13.14
C GLY A 71 8.40 14.32 -11.98
N PHE A 72 7.11 14.42 -11.69
CA PHE A 72 6.43 13.61 -10.69
C PHE A 72 6.57 12.12 -10.98
N TRP A 73 6.21 11.68 -12.19
CA TRP A 73 6.31 10.27 -12.57
C TRP A 73 7.75 9.76 -12.57
N LEU A 74 8.71 10.55 -13.07
CA LEU A 74 10.13 10.17 -13.09
C LEU A 74 10.72 10.05 -11.68
N VAL A 75 10.41 11.00 -10.80
CA VAL A 75 10.90 11.00 -9.42
C VAL A 75 10.22 9.91 -8.60
N SER A 76 8.90 9.71 -8.76
CA SER A 76 8.16 8.60 -8.14
C SER A 76 8.73 7.24 -8.57
N LEU A 77 9.10 7.06 -9.83
CA LEU A 77 9.77 5.85 -10.30
C LEU A 77 11.14 5.65 -9.63
N ALA A 78 11.96 6.71 -9.55
CA ALA A 78 13.30 6.63 -8.94
C ALA A 78 13.22 6.32 -7.42
N ILE A 79 12.37 7.05 -6.68
CA ILE A 79 12.13 6.84 -5.25
C ILE A 79 11.51 5.45 -5.03
N GLY A 80 10.55 5.06 -5.87
CA GLY A 80 9.84 3.79 -5.79
C GLY A 80 10.77 2.59 -6.01
N ALA A 81 11.61 2.64 -7.04
CA ALA A 81 12.53 1.54 -7.36
C ALA A 81 13.49 1.22 -6.20
N ILE A 82 14.06 2.25 -5.57
CA ILE A 82 15.03 2.05 -4.48
C ILE A 82 14.31 1.91 -3.13
N GLY A 83 13.53 2.92 -2.75
CA GLY A 83 12.87 2.98 -1.45
C GLY A 83 11.77 1.95 -1.29
N GLY A 84 10.99 1.71 -2.35
CA GLY A 84 9.95 0.69 -2.35
C GLY A 84 10.53 -0.71 -2.25
N TYR A 85 11.64 -1.00 -2.94
CA TYR A 85 12.31 -2.29 -2.81
C TYR A 85 12.90 -2.50 -1.41
N ILE A 86 13.54 -1.48 -0.83
CA ILE A 86 14.02 -1.53 0.56
C ILE A 86 12.84 -1.77 1.52
N LEU A 87 11.72 -1.06 1.35
CA LEU A 87 10.52 -1.25 2.16
C LEU A 87 9.96 -2.67 2.00
N TYR A 88 9.98 -3.25 0.80
CA TYR A 88 9.60 -4.64 0.58
C TYR A 88 10.48 -5.61 1.39
N LEU A 89 11.79 -5.39 1.44
CA LEU A 89 12.70 -6.23 2.22
C LEU A 89 12.46 -6.11 3.72
N ILE A 90 12.36 -4.88 4.24
CA ILE A 90 12.13 -4.59 5.66
C ILE A 90 10.72 -5.05 6.08
N GLY A 91 9.71 -4.72 5.28
CA GLY A 91 8.32 -5.08 5.50
C GLY A 91 8.12 -6.59 5.54
N GLY A 92 8.70 -7.33 4.58
CA GLY A 92 8.68 -8.78 4.59
C GLY A 92 9.45 -9.41 5.76
N TRP A 93 10.57 -8.80 6.18
CA TRP A 93 11.29 -9.22 7.40
C TRP A 93 10.43 -9.01 8.65
N PHE A 94 9.82 -7.84 8.81
CA PHE A 94 8.95 -7.54 9.95
C PHE A 94 7.70 -8.42 9.93
N TYR A 95 7.17 -8.75 8.75
CA TYR A 95 6.10 -9.72 8.59
C TYR A 95 6.51 -11.09 9.15
N ASN A 96 7.71 -11.57 8.81
CA ASN A 96 8.26 -12.83 9.33
C ASN A 96 8.41 -12.81 10.87
N VAL A 97 8.80 -11.66 11.44
CA VAL A 97 8.85 -11.47 12.90
C VAL A 97 7.46 -11.62 13.51
N ARG A 98 6.41 -11.01 12.92
CA ARG A 98 5.02 -11.14 13.40
C ARG A 98 4.48 -12.56 13.30
N VAL A 99 4.92 -13.35 12.30
CA VAL A 99 4.61 -14.79 12.22
C VAL A 99 5.18 -15.51 13.45
N LYS A 100 6.45 -15.28 13.78
CA LYS A 100 7.11 -15.87 14.97
C LYS A 100 6.44 -15.44 16.28
N TRP A 101 6.09 -14.17 16.43
CA TRP A 101 5.33 -13.69 17.60
C TRP A 101 3.93 -14.32 17.70
N SER A 102 3.38 -14.74 16.57
CA SER A 102 2.13 -15.50 16.49
C SER A 102 2.30 -17.00 16.73
N ALA A 103 3.50 -17.43 17.17
CA ALA A 103 3.86 -18.83 17.43
C ALA A 103 3.77 -19.74 16.20
N GLY A 104 4.05 -19.20 15.00
CA GLY A 104 4.30 -20.00 13.80
C GLY A 104 5.79 -20.04 13.44
N GLU A 105 6.17 -21.00 12.60
CA GLU A 105 7.48 -21.11 11.98
C GLU A 105 7.68 -19.99 10.95
N GLY A 106 8.73 -19.18 11.17
CA GLY A 106 9.05 -18.09 10.28
C GLY A 106 9.71 -18.59 8.99
N ASN A 107 9.10 -18.29 7.84
CA ASN A 107 9.70 -18.43 6.52
C ASN A 107 9.74 -17.06 5.83
N LEU A 108 10.95 -16.56 5.54
CA LEU A 108 11.17 -15.20 5.05
C LEU A 108 10.62 -15.00 3.63
N GLU A 109 10.77 -15.98 2.74
CA GLU A 109 10.28 -15.90 1.37
C GLU A 109 8.75 -15.85 1.33
N LYS A 110 8.09 -16.75 2.06
CA LYS A 110 6.62 -16.73 2.22
C LYS A 110 6.14 -15.43 2.85
N SER A 111 6.85 -14.92 3.85
CA SER A 111 6.50 -13.67 4.53
C SER A 111 6.62 -12.45 3.61
N ARG A 112 7.63 -12.43 2.74
CA ARG A 112 7.77 -11.41 1.70
C ARG A 112 6.66 -11.49 0.65
N ALA A 113 6.28 -12.69 0.21
CA ALA A 113 5.16 -12.86 -0.71
C ALA A 113 3.83 -12.43 -0.08
N LEU A 114 3.57 -12.83 1.17
CA LEU A 114 2.40 -12.38 1.94
C LEU A 114 2.37 -10.85 2.04
N TYR A 115 3.46 -10.23 2.48
CA TYR A 115 3.57 -8.78 2.57
C TYR A 115 3.26 -8.09 1.23
N LEU A 116 3.84 -8.60 0.14
CA LEU A 116 3.67 -8.01 -1.18
C LEU A 116 2.21 -8.13 -1.69
N TYR A 117 1.65 -9.33 -1.70
CA TYR A 117 0.29 -9.55 -2.21
C TYR A 117 -0.77 -8.86 -1.35
N SER A 118 -0.60 -8.82 -0.02
CA SER A 118 -1.53 -8.11 0.85
C SER A 118 -1.59 -6.61 0.57
N ASN A 119 -0.47 -5.99 0.13
CA ASN A 119 -0.41 -4.57 -0.20
C ASN A 119 -0.66 -4.26 -1.68
N PHE A 120 -0.93 -5.27 -2.52
CA PHE A 120 -1.06 -5.07 -3.96
C PHE A 120 -2.17 -4.08 -4.33
N PHE A 121 -3.37 -4.26 -3.77
CA PHE A 121 -4.53 -3.46 -4.17
C PHE A 121 -4.48 -2.01 -3.68
N ILE A 122 -3.90 -1.76 -2.51
CA ILE A 122 -3.67 -0.38 -2.06
C ILE A 122 -2.66 0.33 -2.96
N SER A 123 -1.54 -0.32 -3.31
CA SER A 123 -0.56 0.26 -4.22
C SER A 123 -1.12 0.46 -5.63
N LEU A 124 -1.94 -0.48 -6.12
CA LEU A 124 -2.63 -0.34 -7.40
C LEU A 124 -3.61 0.82 -7.38
N PHE A 125 -4.39 0.96 -6.30
CA PHE A 125 -5.33 2.06 -6.15
C PHE A 125 -4.62 3.41 -6.17
N ILE A 126 -3.53 3.57 -5.41
CA ILE A 126 -2.70 4.79 -5.42
C ILE A 126 -2.24 5.14 -6.84
N ILE A 127 -1.76 4.16 -7.62
CA ILE A 127 -1.34 4.41 -9.01
C ILE A 127 -2.51 4.85 -9.89
N LEU A 128 -3.67 4.20 -9.76
CA LEU A 128 -4.86 4.54 -10.54
C LEU A 128 -5.38 5.94 -10.19
N ASP A 129 -5.34 6.30 -8.91
CA ASP A 129 -5.73 7.62 -8.40
C ASP A 129 -4.83 8.71 -9.00
N SER A 130 -3.50 8.58 -8.88
CA SER A 130 -2.57 9.57 -9.47
C SER A 130 -2.61 9.63 -11.00
N LEU A 131 -2.97 8.54 -11.69
CA LEU A 131 -3.21 8.57 -13.13
C LEU A 131 -4.45 9.38 -13.49
N ILE A 132 -5.51 9.29 -12.69
CA ILE A 132 -6.72 10.11 -12.85
C ILE A 132 -6.38 11.58 -12.57
N GLU A 133 -5.64 11.86 -11.50
CA GLU A 133 -5.16 13.20 -11.18
C GLU A 133 -4.32 13.82 -12.31
N THR A 134 -3.47 13.02 -12.97
CA THR A 134 -2.67 13.47 -14.13
C THR A 134 -3.54 14.02 -15.27
N ILE A 135 -4.78 13.52 -15.39
CA ILE A 135 -5.72 13.95 -16.43
C ILE A 135 -6.52 15.18 -15.98
N ILE A 136 -6.83 15.28 -14.69
CA ILE A 136 -7.72 16.31 -14.13
C ILE A 136 -6.95 17.61 -13.81
N TYR A 137 -5.79 17.49 -13.18
CA TYR A 137 -5.04 18.63 -12.68
C TYR A 137 -3.90 19.03 -13.62
N PRO A 138 -3.61 20.33 -13.75
CA PRO A 138 -2.50 20.79 -14.58
C PRO A 138 -1.12 20.45 -13.99
N ILE A 139 -1.03 20.37 -12.66
CA ILE A 139 0.18 20.06 -11.89
C ILE A 139 -0.14 19.08 -10.75
N PRO A 140 0.84 18.31 -10.26
CA PRO A 140 0.65 17.31 -9.20
C PRO A 140 0.20 17.89 -7.86
N TYR A 141 0.61 19.11 -7.53
CA TYR A 141 0.25 19.76 -6.29
C TYR A 141 -0.09 21.23 -6.52
N ASP A 142 -1.34 21.59 -6.22
CA ASP A 142 -1.86 22.95 -6.24
C ASP A 142 -2.63 23.21 -4.92
N PRO A 143 -2.06 23.98 -3.98
CA PRO A 143 -2.69 24.26 -2.69
C PRO A 143 -3.97 25.10 -2.80
N TYR A 144 -4.23 25.71 -3.96
CA TYR A 144 -5.41 26.54 -4.22
C TYR A 144 -6.49 25.82 -5.03
N SER A 145 -6.25 24.56 -5.42
CA SER A 145 -7.24 23.75 -6.13
C SER A 145 -8.47 23.48 -5.26
N TYR A 146 -9.65 23.48 -5.90
CA TYR A 146 -10.89 23.07 -5.25
C TYR A 146 -11.01 21.56 -5.25
N LEU A 147 -11.52 21.01 -4.14
CA LEU A 147 -11.81 19.59 -4.00
C LEU A 147 -12.77 19.12 -5.12
N GLN A 148 -12.31 18.15 -5.90
CA GLN A 148 -13.07 17.55 -6.99
C GLN A 148 -13.97 16.42 -6.49
N SER A 149 -15.07 16.14 -7.22
CA SER A 149 -15.99 15.06 -6.84
C SER A 149 -15.34 13.67 -6.83
N PHE A 150 -14.29 13.46 -7.65
CA PHE A 150 -13.58 12.19 -7.65
C PHE A 150 -12.81 11.96 -6.34
N GLU A 151 -12.22 13.00 -5.74
CA GLU A 151 -11.45 12.90 -4.49
C GLU A 151 -12.34 12.50 -3.31
N ILE A 152 -13.57 13.01 -3.30
CA ILE A 152 -14.60 12.62 -2.32
C ILE A 152 -14.88 11.11 -2.39
N ILE A 153 -14.78 10.50 -3.57
CA ILE A 153 -14.95 9.06 -3.79
C ILE A 153 -13.64 8.30 -3.56
N ALA A 154 -12.50 8.88 -3.92
CA ALA A 154 -11.19 8.26 -3.79
C ALA A 154 -10.81 8.01 -2.32
N ILE A 155 -11.12 8.97 -1.43
CA ILE A 155 -10.84 8.87 0.00
C ILE A 155 -11.46 7.59 0.63
N PRO A 156 -12.79 7.35 0.57
CA PRO A 156 -13.39 6.14 1.14
C PRO A 156 -12.91 4.85 0.45
N LEU A 157 -12.57 4.89 -0.84
CA LEU A 157 -11.96 3.74 -1.54
C LEU A 157 -10.56 3.43 -1.03
N LEU A 158 -9.73 4.44 -0.78
CA LEU A 158 -8.42 4.28 -0.16
C LEU A 158 -8.55 3.62 1.22
N PHE A 159 -9.49 4.11 2.04
CA PHE A 159 -9.80 3.50 3.34
C PHE A 159 -10.21 2.04 3.21
N PHE A 160 -11.10 1.73 2.26
CA PHE A 160 -11.50 0.36 1.97
C PHE A 160 -10.28 -0.51 1.68
N PHE A 161 -9.38 -0.10 0.77
CA PHE A 161 -8.20 -0.88 0.43
C PHE A 161 -7.19 -1.01 1.57
N ILE A 162 -7.06 -0.01 2.44
CA ILE A 162 -6.22 -0.09 3.65
C ILE A 162 -6.73 -1.18 4.58
N PHE A 163 -8.02 -1.16 4.97
CA PHE A 163 -8.56 -2.19 5.87
C PHE A 163 -8.64 -3.55 5.20
N HIS A 164 -8.92 -3.58 3.89
CA HIS A 164 -8.93 -4.83 3.13
C HIS A 164 -7.55 -5.47 3.03
N SER A 165 -6.47 -4.68 2.95
CA SER A 165 -5.10 -5.20 2.99
C SER A 165 -4.79 -5.97 4.28
N ILE A 166 -5.34 -5.50 5.41
CA ILE A 166 -5.22 -6.15 6.72
C ILE A 166 -5.97 -7.49 6.71
N TYR A 167 -7.18 -7.50 6.15
CA TYR A 167 -7.95 -8.73 5.98
C TYR A 167 -7.22 -9.75 5.10
N ILE A 168 -6.72 -9.34 3.93
CA ILE A 168 -5.94 -10.21 3.03
C ILE A 168 -4.71 -10.76 3.76
N SER A 169 -3.99 -9.92 4.52
CA SER A 169 -2.83 -10.32 5.32
C SER A 169 -3.17 -11.36 6.38
N TYR A 170 -4.23 -11.14 7.16
CA TYR A 170 -4.69 -12.09 8.17
C TYR A 170 -5.19 -13.40 7.55
N ALA A 171 -5.96 -13.33 6.46
CA ALA A 171 -6.42 -14.49 5.72
C ALA A 171 -5.27 -15.32 5.16
N GLY A 172 -4.25 -14.67 4.59
CA GLY A 172 -3.07 -15.35 4.06
C GLY A 172 -2.28 -16.05 5.15
N VAL A 173 -1.90 -15.32 6.21
CA VAL A 173 -1.05 -15.90 7.26
C VAL A 173 -1.72 -17.09 7.94
N THR A 174 -3.02 -17.00 8.26
CA THR A 174 -3.75 -18.09 8.92
C THR A 174 -4.05 -19.30 8.02
N THR A 175 -3.81 -19.17 6.71
CA THR A 175 -4.07 -20.24 5.73
C THR A 175 -2.81 -21.02 5.38
N ILE A 176 -1.66 -20.35 5.24
CA ILE A 176 -0.44 -20.98 4.68
C ILE A 176 0.71 -21.12 5.68
N THR A 177 0.49 -20.69 6.92
CA THR A 177 1.43 -20.83 8.03
C THR A 177 0.76 -21.54 9.19
N ASP A 178 1.58 -21.99 10.14
CA ASP A 178 1.23 -22.74 11.34
C ASP A 178 0.95 -21.84 12.57
N VAL A 179 0.71 -20.55 12.36
CA VAL A 179 0.46 -19.59 13.44
C VAL A 179 -0.74 -19.98 14.32
N LYS A 180 -0.64 -19.67 15.62
CA LYS A 180 -1.78 -19.78 16.53
C LYS A 180 -2.78 -18.67 16.25
N LYS A 181 -4.00 -19.03 15.80
CA LYS A 181 -5.07 -18.09 15.39
C LYS A 181 -5.28 -16.92 16.36
N GLY A 182 -5.38 -17.19 17.66
CA GLY A 182 -5.58 -16.15 18.68
C GLY A 182 -4.46 -15.10 18.71
N ARG A 183 -3.19 -15.52 18.54
CA ARG A 183 -2.06 -14.59 18.46
C ARG A 183 -1.99 -13.89 17.11
N ALA A 184 -2.36 -14.59 16.03
CA ALA A 184 -2.43 -14.00 14.69
C ALA A 184 -3.46 -12.86 14.61
N ILE A 185 -4.60 -12.99 15.30
CA ILE A 185 -5.60 -11.90 15.42
C ILE A 185 -4.96 -10.65 16.03
N ILE A 186 -4.17 -10.79 17.10
CA ILE A 186 -3.52 -9.65 17.76
C ILE A 186 -2.53 -8.96 16.79
N TRP A 187 -1.63 -9.72 16.17
CA TRP A 187 -0.50 -9.16 15.40
C TRP A 187 -0.83 -8.76 13.96
N PHE A 188 -1.82 -9.39 13.34
CA PHE A 188 -2.17 -9.18 11.93
C PHE A 188 -3.51 -8.49 11.72
N LEU A 189 -4.35 -8.36 12.74
CA LEU A 189 -5.67 -7.73 12.62
C LEU A 189 -5.82 -6.57 13.61
N VAL A 190 -5.81 -6.83 14.91
CA VAL A 190 -6.09 -5.83 15.94
C VAL A 190 -5.02 -4.73 15.97
N LEU A 191 -3.74 -5.09 16.08
CA LEU A 191 -2.67 -4.10 16.18
C LEU A 191 -2.59 -3.18 14.95
N PRO A 192 -2.61 -3.67 13.68
CA PRO A 192 -2.64 -2.80 12.51
C PRO A 192 -3.87 -1.87 12.48
N ILE A 193 -5.06 -2.39 12.81
CA ILE A 193 -6.29 -1.57 12.86
C ILE A 193 -6.14 -0.45 13.90
N LEU A 194 -5.68 -0.77 15.11
CA LEU A 194 -5.48 0.23 16.16
C LEU A 194 -4.48 1.31 15.75
N VAL A 195 -3.36 0.92 15.12
CA VAL A 195 -2.36 1.88 14.63
C VAL A 195 -2.98 2.82 13.59
N TYR A 196 -3.72 2.29 12.60
CA TYR A 196 -4.38 3.15 11.63
C TYR A 196 -5.44 4.05 12.26
N LEU A 197 -6.29 3.53 13.14
CA LEU A 197 -7.29 4.33 13.84
C LEU A 197 -6.66 5.48 14.63
N VAL A 198 -5.57 5.24 15.35
CA VAL A 198 -4.87 6.31 16.09
C VAL A 198 -4.34 7.39 15.15
N VAL A 199 -3.71 7.00 14.03
CA VAL A 199 -3.19 7.95 13.03
C VAL A 199 -4.32 8.78 12.42
N TYR A 200 -5.46 8.16 12.10
CA TYR A 200 -6.59 8.85 11.51
C TYR A 200 -7.32 9.76 12.49
N ILE A 201 -7.52 9.32 13.74
CA ILE A 201 -8.09 10.16 14.79
C ILE A 201 -7.20 11.39 14.99
N ALA A 202 -5.88 11.21 15.07
CA ALA A 202 -4.95 12.34 15.19
C ALA A 202 -5.07 13.31 14.00
N LEU A 203 -5.15 12.80 12.77
CA LEU A 203 -5.30 13.62 11.58
C LEU A 203 -6.63 14.40 11.56
N ILE A 204 -7.75 13.76 11.90
CA ILE A 204 -9.06 14.41 12.00
C ILE A 204 -9.06 15.46 13.11
N SER A 205 -8.47 15.17 14.27
CA SER A 205 -8.36 16.13 15.38
C SER A 205 -7.54 17.36 15.00
N ILE A 206 -6.44 17.18 14.27
CA ILE A 206 -5.65 18.29 13.74
C ILE A 206 -6.50 19.13 12.78
N LEU A 207 -7.19 18.50 11.83
CA LEU A 207 -8.07 19.22 10.89
C LEU A 207 -9.15 20.01 11.64
N TYR A 208 -9.83 19.38 12.60
CA TYR A 208 -10.87 20.04 13.40
C TYR A 208 -10.34 21.23 14.20
N SER A 209 -9.08 21.20 14.64
CA SER A 209 -8.48 22.35 15.36
C SER A 209 -8.24 23.60 14.50
N TYR A 210 -8.31 23.47 13.17
CA TYR A 210 -8.19 24.58 12.23
C TYR A 210 -9.56 25.14 11.77
N PHE A 211 -10.67 24.54 12.20
CA PHE A 211 -12.05 25.01 11.97
C PHE A 211 -12.67 25.54 13.27
#